data_AF-A0A0C2IPF9-F1
#
_entry.id   AF-A0A0C2IPF9-F1
#
_cell.length_a   1.000
_cell.length_b   1.000
_cell.length_c   1.000
_cell.angle_alpha   90.00
_cell.angle_beta   90.00
_cell.angle_gamma   90.00
#
_symmetry.space_group_name_H-M   'P 1'
#
loop_
_entity.id
_entity.type
_entity.pdbx_description
1 polymer ?
#
loop_
_entity_poly.entity_id
_entity_poly.type
_entity_poly.pdbx_seq_one_letter_code
_entity_poly.pdbx_strand_id
1 'polypeptide(L)'
;MFPACIMFYYFWHKESQKLITHDAHCNSYEYHYTTLVSVVPICKDDLVCLENAYAKSLGLVNNILVCYRVTTHVHLVDPLTLQTIHLSSKDYYKKPFDAICSTHQLNKYTVIDVEPADHKNNSLADITILRQNFEHECPFVVRSHLGLKLRPGYCALGYDIKHANVNDSNFEKLNLDNLPNVILIKQSHSKNERRFARKWRLKRLRQNDDSSVMESQIDDK
;
A
#
# COMPACT_ATOMS: atom_id res chain seq x y z
N MET A 1 -22.64 -2.65 -11.00
CA MET A 1 -21.48 -2.35 -11.86
C MET A 1 -20.32 -2.09 -10.92
N PHE A 2 -19.49 -3.11 -10.66
CA PHE A 2 -18.27 -2.92 -9.88
C PHE A 2 -17.27 -2.20 -10.81
N PRO A 3 -16.62 -1.11 -10.38
CA PRO A 3 -15.46 -0.66 -11.14
C PRO A 3 -14.44 -1.79 -11.02
N ALA A 4 -14.07 -2.40 -12.14
CA ALA A 4 -12.86 -3.19 -12.18
C ALA A 4 -11.74 -2.23 -11.77
N CYS A 5 -11.29 -2.31 -10.52
CA CYS A 5 -10.07 -1.63 -10.08
C CYS A 5 -8.93 -2.28 -10.85
N ILE A 6 -8.65 -1.76 -12.04
CA ILE A 6 -7.42 -2.04 -12.76
C ILE A 6 -6.31 -1.49 -11.87
N MET A 7 -5.70 -2.37 -11.09
CA MET A 7 -4.55 -2.03 -10.28
C MET A 7 -3.36 -1.96 -11.22
N PHE A 8 -3.00 -0.74 -11.60
CA PHE A 8 -1.75 -0.49 -12.31
C PHE A 8 -0.60 -0.74 -11.36
N TYR A 9 0.10 -1.84 -11.59
CA TYR A 9 1.35 -2.16 -10.92
C TYR A 9 2.52 -1.57 -11.69
N TYR A 10 3.57 -1.29 -10.95
CA TYR A 10 4.75 -0.61 -11.42
C TYR A 10 5.86 -1.63 -11.68
N PHE A 11 6.35 -1.69 -12.93
CA PHE A 11 7.30 -2.71 -13.36
C PHE A 11 8.35 -2.17 -14.34
N TRP A 12 9.51 -2.82 -14.37
CA TRP A 12 10.51 -2.70 -15.41
C TRP A 12 10.43 -3.94 -16.32
N HIS A 13 10.55 -3.76 -17.63
CA HIS A 13 10.51 -4.87 -18.58
C HIS A 13 11.79 -4.95 -19.42
N LYS A 14 12.15 -6.18 -19.79
CA LYS A 14 13.22 -6.49 -20.72
C LYS A 14 12.69 -7.44 -21.78
N GLU A 15 12.92 -7.10 -23.04
CA GLU A 15 12.50 -7.92 -24.17
C GLU A 15 13.72 -8.64 -24.75
N SER A 16 13.51 -9.89 -25.15
CA SER A 16 14.48 -10.71 -25.85
C SER A 16 13.77 -11.44 -26.98
N GLN A 17 14.47 -11.59 -28.10
CA GLN A 17 13.98 -12.35 -29.24
C GLN A 17 14.98 -13.45 -29.60
N LYS A 18 14.45 -14.64 -29.88
CA LYS A 18 15.23 -15.77 -30.37
C LYS A 18 14.72 -16.11 -31.76
N LEU A 19 15.60 -16.02 -32.76
CA LEU A 19 15.30 -16.48 -34.11
C LEU A 19 15.10 -18.00 -34.08
N ILE A 20 14.00 -18.47 -34.64
CA ILE A 20 13.67 -19.89 -34.75
C ILE A 20 14.04 -20.35 -36.16
N THR A 21 13.49 -19.69 -37.17
CA THR A 21 13.66 -20.04 -38.57
C THR A 21 13.79 -18.78 -39.44
N HIS A 22 14.49 -18.92 -40.57
CA HIS A 22 14.60 -17.89 -41.59
C HIS A 22 14.49 -18.53 -42.97
N ASP A 23 13.56 -18.06 -43.80
CA ASP A 23 13.44 -18.45 -45.20
C ASP A 23 14.11 -17.40 -46.09
N ALA A 24 15.23 -17.78 -46.71
CA ALA A 24 16.03 -16.90 -47.57
C ALA A 24 15.39 -16.61 -48.93
N HIS A 25 14.40 -17.41 -49.38
CA HIS A 25 13.76 -17.21 -50.68
C HIS A 25 12.67 -16.13 -50.63
N CYS A 26 11.93 -16.07 -49.52
CA CYS A 26 10.92 -15.03 -49.28
C CYS A 26 11.33 -13.98 -48.22
N ASN A 27 12.55 -14.07 -47.68
CA ASN A 27 13.09 -13.19 -46.64
C ASN A 27 12.15 -13.08 -45.43
N SER A 28 11.56 -14.21 -45.00
CA SER A 28 10.67 -14.28 -43.83
C SER A 28 11.41 -14.85 -42.62
N TYR A 29 11.12 -14.32 -41.43
CA TYR A 29 11.78 -14.68 -40.19
C TYR A 29 10.73 -15.03 -39.14
N GLU A 30 10.96 -16.12 -38.42
CA GLU A 30 10.12 -16.54 -37.31
C GLU A 30 10.89 -16.33 -36.00
N TYR A 31 10.35 -15.49 -35.11
CA TYR A 31 10.98 -15.14 -33.84
C TYR A 31 10.11 -15.57 -32.66
N HIS A 32 10.73 -16.16 -31.64
CA HIS A 32 10.15 -16.27 -30.31
C HIS A 32 10.51 -15.05 -29.48
N TYR A 33 9.48 -14.30 -29.05
CA TYR A 33 9.63 -13.15 -28.17
C TYR A 33 9.41 -13.56 -26.72
N THR A 34 10.35 -13.20 -25.86
CA THR A 34 10.25 -13.38 -24.40
C THR A 34 10.34 -12.02 -23.74
N THR A 35 9.32 -11.66 -22.98
CA THR A 35 9.30 -10.42 -22.19
C THR A 35 9.38 -10.76 -20.72
N LEU A 36 10.48 -10.35 -20.08
CA LEU A 36 10.65 -10.43 -18.64
C LEU A 36 10.09 -9.15 -18.02
N VAL A 37 9.16 -9.30 -17.08
CA VAL A 37 8.57 -8.19 -16.33
C VAL A 37 8.97 -8.33 -14.86
N SER A 38 9.63 -7.32 -14.32
CA SER A 38 10.07 -7.24 -12.91
C SER A 38 9.30 -6.14 -12.19
N VAL A 39 8.65 -6.48 -11.08
CA VAL A 39 7.87 -5.55 -10.25
C VAL A 39 8.73 -5.08 -9.08
N VAL A 40 8.51 -3.85 -8.63
CA VAL A 40 9.22 -3.34 -7.45
C VAL A 40 8.79 -4.05 -6.17
N PRO A 41 9.74 -4.55 -5.34
CA PRO A 41 9.47 -5.36 -4.16
C PRO A 41 9.00 -4.53 -2.94
N ILE A 42 8.16 -3.52 -3.15
CA ILE A 42 7.63 -2.67 -2.07
C ILE A 42 6.10 -2.76 -2.09
N CYS A 43 5.52 -3.12 -0.96
CA CYS A 43 4.09 -3.16 -0.78
C CYS A 43 3.59 -1.89 -0.08
N LYS A 44 2.27 -1.73 -0.14
CA LYS A 44 1.57 -0.75 0.68
C LYS A 44 1.71 -1.11 2.16
N ASP A 45 1.91 -0.11 3.00
CA ASP A 45 2.08 -0.17 4.45
C ASP A 45 3.44 -0.76 4.90
N ASP A 46 4.39 -0.92 3.99
CA ASP A 46 5.76 -1.33 4.30
C ASP A 46 6.61 -0.16 4.81
N LEU A 47 7.59 -0.49 5.67
CA LEU A 47 8.61 0.44 6.17
C LEU A 47 9.87 0.29 5.35
N VAL A 48 10.47 1.39 4.94
CA VAL A 48 11.65 1.44 4.07
C VAL A 48 12.75 2.26 4.74
N CYS A 49 14.01 1.81 4.58
CA CYS A 49 15.20 2.60 4.91
C CYS A 49 15.86 3.03 3.61
N LEU A 50 16.06 4.33 3.44
CA LEU A 50 16.92 4.83 2.37
C LEU A 50 18.35 5.00 2.87
N GLU A 51 19.30 4.83 1.96
CA GLU A 51 20.68 5.24 2.17
C GLU A 51 20.75 6.76 2.43
N ASN A 52 21.60 7.19 3.37
CA ASN A 52 21.73 8.59 3.77
C ASN A 52 22.10 9.54 2.61
N ALA A 53 23.01 9.11 1.72
CA ALA A 53 23.37 9.90 0.55
C ALA A 53 22.17 10.06 -0.42
N TYR A 54 21.37 9.01 -0.57
CA TYR A 54 20.20 9.03 -1.44
C TYR A 54 19.05 9.86 -0.83
N ALA A 55 18.76 9.70 0.46
CA ALA A 55 17.75 10.50 1.16
C ALA A 55 18.04 12.01 1.03
N LYS A 56 19.29 12.43 1.24
CA LYS A 56 19.73 13.82 1.05
C LYS A 56 19.55 14.32 -0.37
N SER A 57 19.83 13.48 -1.38
CA SER A 57 19.64 13.86 -2.79
C SER A 57 18.17 14.11 -3.15
N LEU A 58 17.25 13.49 -2.40
CA LEU A 58 15.81 13.68 -2.53
C LEU A 58 15.25 14.83 -1.67
N GLY A 59 16.12 15.53 -0.92
CA GLY A 59 15.72 16.61 -0.01
C GLY A 59 15.09 16.13 1.30
N LEU A 60 15.19 14.84 1.62
CA LEU A 60 14.70 14.30 2.89
C LEU A 60 15.66 14.59 4.02
N VAL A 61 15.07 14.81 5.20
CA VAL A 61 15.81 14.91 6.46
C VAL A 61 15.99 13.53 7.10
N ASN A 62 14.96 12.67 7.00
CA ASN A 62 14.95 11.34 7.61
C ASN A 62 15.13 10.23 6.56
N ASN A 63 15.67 9.11 7.00
CA ASN A 63 15.94 7.95 6.16
C ASN A 63 14.82 6.90 6.21
N ILE A 64 13.98 6.94 7.24
CA ILE A 64 12.88 6.00 7.43
C ILE A 64 11.61 6.58 6.83
N LEU A 65 11.01 5.81 5.95
CA LEU A 65 9.80 6.21 5.22
C LEU A 65 8.77 5.09 5.25
N VAL A 66 7.51 5.47 5.21
CA VAL A 66 6.37 4.55 5.10
C VAL A 66 5.82 4.61 3.68
N CYS A 67 5.61 3.45 3.06
CA CYS A 67 4.89 3.40 1.78
C CYS A 67 3.38 3.42 2.03
N TYR A 68 2.69 4.53 1.72
CA TYR A 68 1.24 4.62 1.95
C TYR A 68 0.41 4.24 0.72
N ARG A 69 1.01 4.31 -0.47
CA ARG A 69 0.33 4.02 -1.74
C ARG A 69 1.32 3.56 -2.81
N VAL A 70 0.95 2.51 -3.52
CA VAL A 70 1.65 2.05 -4.73
C VAL A 70 0.68 2.19 -5.90
N THR A 71 1.09 2.93 -6.93
CA THR A 71 0.32 3.14 -8.19
C THR A 71 1.30 3.12 -9.36
N THR A 72 1.28 4.14 -10.24
CA THR A 72 2.33 4.39 -11.24
C THR A 72 3.63 4.90 -10.63
N HIS A 73 3.57 5.40 -9.40
CA HIS A 73 4.73 5.78 -8.60
C HIS A 73 4.64 5.09 -7.24
N VAL A 74 5.79 4.87 -6.61
CA VAL A 74 5.85 4.46 -5.20
C VAL A 74 5.74 5.73 -4.36
N HIS A 75 4.68 5.83 -3.56
CA HIS A 75 4.43 6.99 -2.71
C HIS A 75 4.93 6.69 -1.30
N LEU A 76 5.95 7.44 -0.89
CA LEU A 76 6.57 7.36 0.42
C LEU A 76 6.20 8.60 1.23
N VAL A 77 6.06 8.44 2.54
CA VAL A 77 5.83 9.52 3.50
C VAL A 77 6.76 9.37 4.68
N ASP A 78 7.35 10.48 5.10
CA ASP A 78 8.07 10.57 6.37
C ASP A 78 7.05 10.71 7.52
N PRO A 79 7.03 9.77 8.49
CA PRO A 79 6.07 9.80 9.59
C PRO A 79 6.25 10.97 10.56
N LEU A 80 7.44 11.59 10.60
CA LEU A 80 7.75 12.68 11.53
C LEU A 80 7.56 14.07 10.91
N THR A 81 8.01 14.25 9.66
CA THR A 81 7.97 15.57 8.99
C THR A 81 6.79 15.72 8.04
N LEU A 82 6.05 14.65 7.77
CA LEU A 82 4.96 14.60 6.78
C LEU A 82 5.42 14.88 5.33
N GLN A 83 6.73 14.91 5.06
CA GLN A 83 7.23 15.06 3.69
C GLN A 83 6.87 13.83 2.85
N THR A 84 6.29 14.06 1.68
CA THR A 84 5.90 12.99 0.75
C THR A 84 6.78 12.98 -0.48
N ILE A 85 7.16 11.78 -0.91
CA ILE A 85 7.98 11.58 -2.11
C ILE A 85 7.33 10.56 -3.03
N HIS A 86 7.51 10.79 -4.33
CA HIS A 86 6.99 9.96 -5.40
C HIS A 86 8.14 9.44 -6.24
N LEU A 87 8.39 8.13 -6.22
CA LEU A 87 9.49 7.52 -6.96
C LEU A 87 9.00 6.88 -8.27
N SER A 88 9.71 7.13 -9.37
CA SER A 88 9.45 6.59 -10.71
C SER A 88 10.29 5.35 -11.05
N SER A 89 9.80 4.49 -11.96
CA SER A 89 10.44 3.28 -12.54
C SER A 89 11.94 3.33 -12.44
N LYS A 90 12.37 4.29 -13.24
CA LYS A 90 13.74 4.58 -13.59
C LYS A 90 14.53 5.05 -12.37
N ASP A 91 13.91 5.74 -11.42
CA ASP A 91 14.59 6.28 -10.24
C ASP A 91 14.77 5.21 -9.17
N TYR A 92 13.78 4.34 -8.97
CA TYR A 92 13.92 3.18 -8.08
C TYR A 92 15.03 2.24 -8.57
N TYR A 93 15.02 1.83 -9.85
CA TYR A 93 16.01 0.89 -10.37
C TYR A 93 17.42 1.48 -10.52
N LYS A 94 17.63 2.80 -10.40
CA LYS A 94 18.97 3.40 -10.26
C LYS A 94 19.63 3.05 -8.93
N LYS A 95 18.83 3.02 -7.85
CA LYS A 95 19.25 2.71 -6.49
C LYS A 95 18.16 1.88 -5.80
N PRO A 96 18.09 0.57 -6.09
CA PRO A 96 17.06 -0.30 -5.53
C PRO A 96 17.26 -0.43 -4.02
N PHE A 97 16.15 -0.57 -3.29
CA PHE A 97 16.14 -0.75 -1.84
C PHE A 97 14.97 -1.63 -1.44
N ASP A 98 15.15 -2.44 -0.40
CA ASP A 98 14.12 -3.36 0.07
C ASP A 98 13.34 -2.80 1.27
N ALA A 99 12.19 -3.41 1.56
CA ALA A 99 11.42 -3.09 2.76
C ALA A 99 12.11 -3.66 4.01
N ILE A 100 12.27 -2.82 5.04
CA ILE A 100 12.77 -3.20 6.37
C ILE A 100 11.76 -4.09 7.09
N CYS A 101 10.52 -3.57 7.20
CA CYS A 101 9.43 -4.22 7.90
C CYS A 101 8.27 -4.36 6.93
N SER A 102 7.75 -5.58 6.86
CA SER A 102 6.56 -5.89 6.08
C SER A 102 5.31 -5.89 6.96
N THR A 103 4.15 -5.76 6.33
CA THR A 103 2.83 -5.70 6.98
C THR A 103 2.53 -6.82 7.98
N HIS A 104 3.23 -7.96 7.90
CA HIS A 104 3.09 -9.07 8.84
C HIS A 104 3.57 -8.74 10.27
N GLN A 105 4.50 -7.80 10.43
CA GLN A 105 5.08 -7.41 11.72
C GLN A 105 4.32 -6.27 12.41
N LEU A 106 3.14 -5.90 11.89
CA LEU A 106 2.32 -4.82 12.44
C LEU A 106 1.70 -5.19 13.79
N ASN A 107 2.02 -4.41 14.81
CA ASN A 107 1.43 -4.52 16.14
C ASN A 107 0.22 -3.58 16.29
N LYS A 108 -0.72 -3.97 17.15
CA LYS A 108 -1.92 -3.17 17.47
C LYS A 108 -1.66 -2.28 18.68
N TYR A 109 -2.07 -1.02 18.53
CA TYR A 109 -2.02 0.00 19.56
C TYR A 109 -3.40 0.60 19.74
N THR A 110 -3.83 0.78 20.98
CA THR A 110 -5.03 1.52 21.34
C THR A 110 -4.68 3.00 21.45
N VAL A 111 -5.42 3.84 20.74
CA VAL A 111 -5.26 5.30 20.81
C VAL A 111 -6.03 5.81 22.02
N ILE A 112 -5.33 6.44 22.95
CA ILE A 112 -5.92 7.05 24.14
C ILE A 112 -6.29 8.49 23.84
N ASP A 113 -5.34 9.26 23.30
CA ASP A 113 -5.54 10.67 23.01
C ASP A 113 -4.78 11.11 21.76
N VAL A 114 -5.24 12.19 21.11
CA VAL A 114 -4.68 12.76 19.89
C VAL A 114 -4.58 14.27 20.05
N GLU A 115 -3.36 14.77 20.26
CA GLU A 115 -3.08 16.20 20.33
C GLU A 115 -2.45 16.67 19.00
N PRO A 116 -3.06 17.60 18.24
CA PRO A 116 -2.46 18.09 17.01
C PRO A 116 -1.19 18.89 17.31
N ALA A 117 -0.09 18.58 16.62
CA ALA A 117 1.20 19.25 16.84
C ALA A 117 1.24 20.67 16.24
N ASP A 118 0.42 20.93 15.23
CA ASP A 118 0.23 22.25 14.63
C ASP A 118 -1.26 22.59 14.59
N HIS A 119 -1.61 23.81 15.02
CA HIS A 119 -3.00 24.29 15.07
C HIS A 119 -3.60 24.51 13.68
N LYS A 120 -2.78 24.70 12.64
CA LYS A 120 -3.26 24.95 11.27
C LYS A 120 -3.49 23.67 10.49
N ASN A 121 -2.61 22.68 10.66
CA ASN A 121 -2.63 21.43 9.92
C ASN A 121 -2.66 20.24 10.89
N ASN A 122 -3.86 19.72 11.17
CA ASN A 122 -4.07 18.55 12.03
C ASN A 122 -3.53 17.22 11.45
N SER A 123 -2.71 17.26 10.40
CA SER A 123 -2.12 16.06 9.79
C SER A 123 -1.04 15.44 10.68
N LEU A 124 -0.22 16.27 11.32
CA LEU A 124 0.78 15.83 12.28
C LEU A 124 0.22 15.97 13.69
N ALA A 125 0.22 14.88 14.45
CA ALA A 125 -0.28 14.85 15.82
C ALA A 125 0.64 14.05 16.72
N ASP A 126 0.71 14.49 17.97
CA ASP A 126 1.29 13.75 19.08
C ASP A 126 0.19 12.87 19.68
N ILE A 127 0.38 11.56 19.58
CA ILE A 127 -0.65 10.57 19.86
C ILE A 127 -0.23 9.75 21.06
N THR A 128 -1.05 9.75 22.11
CA THR A 128 -0.86 8.90 23.27
C THR A 128 -1.42 7.51 22.96
N ILE A 129 -0.53 6.52 22.93
CA ILE A 129 -0.86 5.15 22.57
C ILE A 129 -0.55 4.16 23.69
N LEU A 130 -1.30 3.07 23.70
CA LEU A 130 -1.09 1.91 24.57
C LEU A 130 -1.00 0.64 23.72
N ARG A 131 0.02 -0.18 23.94
CA ARG A 131 0.17 -1.45 23.24
C ARG A 131 -0.86 -2.47 23.74
N GLN A 132 -1.52 -3.16 22.83
CA GLN A 132 -2.62 -4.06 23.22
C GLN A 132 -2.16 -5.41 23.79
N ASN A 133 -0.94 -5.86 23.46
CA ASN A 133 -0.45 -7.19 23.85
C ASN A 133 0.21 -7.24 25.23
N PHE A 134 0.41 -6.10 25.89
CA PHE A 134 1.09 -6.02 27.19
C PHE A 134 0.14 -5.45 28.23
N GLU A 135 -0.19 -6.25 29.24
CA GLU A 135 -1.19 -5.92 30.28
C GLU A 135 -0.74 -4.81 31.25
N HIS A 136 0.55 -4.49 31.29
CA HIS A 136 1.16 -3.56 32.24
C HIS A 136 2.03 -2.46 31.60
N GLU A 137 1.84 -2.17 30.32
CA GLU A 137 2.57 -1.06 29.69
C GLU A 137 1.95 0.31 30.03
N CYS A 138 2.81 1.28 30.33
CA CYS A 138 2.39 2.67 30.47
C CYS A 138 2.10 3.28 29.09
N PRO A 139 1.08 4.15 28.98
CA PRO A 139 0.87 4.94 27.77
C PRO A 139 2.12 5.77 27.44
N PHE A 140 2.43 5.89 26.16
CA PHE A 140 3.52 6.76 25.70
C PHE A 140 3.08 7.56 24.47
N VAL A 141 3.74 8.70 24.29
CA VAL A 141 3.42 9.65 23.21
C VAL A 141 4.28 9.34 22.00
N VAL A 142 3.65 9.34 20.83
CA VAL A 142 4.29 9.14 19.53
C VAL A 142 3.81 10.18 18.55
N ARG A 143 4.76 10.84 17.87
CA ARG A 143 4.48 11.73 16.76
C ARG A 143 4.14 10.94 15.50
N SER A 144 3.00 11.26 14.87
CA SER A 144 2.53 10.53 13.70
C SER A 144 1.85 11.42 12.66
N HIS A 145 2.03 11.05 11.39
CA HIS A 145 1.35 11.58 10.21
C HIS A 145 -0.16 11.23 10.11
N LEU A 146 -0.71 10.50 11.08
CA LEU A 146 -2.10 10.02 11.07
C LEU A 146 -3.07 10.87 11.90
N GLY A 147 -2.72 12.11 12.25
CA GLY A 147 -3.52 12.97 13.13
C GLY A 147 -4.97 13.13 12.68
N LEU A 148 -5.21 13.34 11.37
CA LEU A 148 -6.56 13.49 10.80
C LEU A 148 -7.39 12.19 10.80
N LYS A 149 -6.72 11.03 10.82
CA LYS A 149 -7.37 9.72 10.64
C LYS A 149 -7.65 9.04 11.97
N LEU A 150 -6.75 9.17 12.93
CA LEU A 150 -6.87 8.53 14.23
C LEU A 150 -7.79 9.34 15.13
N ARG A 151 -8.53 8.63 15.98
CA ARG A 151 -9.41 9.20 16.99
C ARG A 151 -9.19 8.43 18.29
N PRO A 152 -9.32 9.10 19.45
CA PRO A 152 -9.36 8.43 20.75
C PRO A 152 -10.33 7.24 20.77
N GLY A 153 -9.93 6.13 21.40
CA GLY A 153 -10.71 4.90 21.52
C GLY A 153 -10.65 3.94 20.33
N TYR A 154 -10.01 4.32 19.21
CA TYR A 154 -9.78 3.41 18.08
C TYR A 154 -8.42 2.71 18.17
N CYS A 155 -8.28 1.60 17.45
CA CYS A 155 -7.00 0.91 17.32
C CYS A 155 -6.23 1.39 16.08
N ALA A 156 -4.93 1.60 16.24
CA ALA A 156 -3.96 1.82 15.18
C ALA A 156 -3.06 0.59 15.01
N LEU A 157 -2.47 0.45 13.82
CA LEU A 157 -1.42 -0.53 13.51
C LEU A 157 -0.12 0.23 13.30
N GLY A 158 0.96 -0.26 13.91
CA GLY A 158 2.28 0.32 13.78
C GLY A 158 3.42 -0.69 13.95
N TYR A 159 4.62 -0.28 13.57
CA TYR A 159 5.85 -1.03 13.82
C TYR A 159 6.51 -0.55 15.11
N ASP A 160 7.00 -1.50 15.90
CA ASP A 160 7.83 -1.25 17.08
C ASP A 160 9.29 -1.32 16.64
N ILE A 161 9.91 -0.17 16.37
CA ILE A 161 11.29 -0.12 15.84
C ILE A 161 12.27 -0.56 16.91
N LYS A 162 12.04 -0.19 18.17
CA LYS A 162 12.95 -0.49 19.28
C LYS A 162 13.16 -1.99 19.47
N HIS A 163 12.11 -2.78 19.24
CA HIS A 163 12.15 -4.23 19.40
C HIS A 163 12.15 -4.99 18.05
N ALA A 164 12.22 -4.30 16.92
CA ALA A 164 12.25 -4.93 15.61
C ALA A 164 13.65 -5.52 15.34
N ASN A 165 13.69 -6.81 14.99
CA ASN A 165 14.90 -7.44 14.48
C ASN A 165 14.98 -7.19 12.96
N VAL A 166 15.69 -6.15 12.58
CA VAL A 166 15.87 -5.73 11.19
C VAL A 166 17.26 -6.14 10.71
N ASN A 167 17.31 -6.86 9.60
CA ASN A 167 18.56 -7.17 8.91
C ASN A 167 18.74 -6.23 7.70
N ASP A 168 19.15 -4.99 7.94
CA ASP A 168 19.42 -4.01 6.89
C ASP A 168 20.63 -3.14 7.21
N SER A 169 21.58 -3.09 6.28
CA SER A 169 22.85 -2.37 6.46
C SER A 169 22.71 -0.84 6.52
N ASN A 170 21.62 -0.28 5.98
CA ASN A 170 21.36 1.16 6.08
C ASN A 170 20.76 1.49 7.44
N PHE A 171 19.87 0.63 7.94
CA PHE A 171 19.26 0.77 9.25
C PHE A 171 20.29 0.70 10.39
N GLU A 172 21.26 -0.23 10.30
CA GLU A 172 22.36 -0.36 11.28
C GLU A 172 23.24 0.89 11.39
N LYS A 173 23.34 1.69 10.32
CA LYS A 173 24.14 2.92 10.28
C LYS A 173 23.40 4.14 10.84
N LEU A 174 22.11 4.00 11.16
CA LEU A 174 21.32 5.11 11.70
C LEU A 174 21.52 5.24 13.21
N ASN A 175 21.46 6.48 13.68
CA ASN A 175 21.41 6.76 15.12
C ASN A 175 20.00 6.43 15.63
N LEU A 176 19.87 5.31 16.34
CA LEU A 176 18.61 4.82 16.91
C LEU A 176 17.95 5.83 17.86
N ASP A 177 18.74 6.65 18.55
CA ASP A 177 18.24 7.65 19.51
C ASP A 177 17.39 8.76 18.87
N ASN A 178 17.65 9.06 17.59
CA ASN A 178 16.90 10.07 16.85
C ASN A 178 15.63 9.51 16.20
N LEU A 179 15.45 8.18 16.23
CA LEU A 179 14.33 7.52 15.59
C LEU A 179 13.16 7.38 16.58
N PRO A 180 11.91 7.45 16.09
CA PRO A 180 10.76 7.19 16.92
C PRO A 180 10.74 5.71 17.31
N ASN A 181 10.45 5.42 18.59
CA ASN A 181 10.35 4.04 19.07
C ASN A 181 9.27 3.24 18.32
N VAL A 182 8.15 3.90 17.97
CA VAL A 182 7.02 3.30 17.28
C VAL A 182 6.60 4.19 16.12
N ILE A 183 6.28 3.60 14.97
CA ILE A 183 5.69 4.29 13.82
C ILE A 183 4.30 3.73 13.56
N LEU A 184 3.29 4.59 13.67
CA LEU A 184 1.91 4.25 13.30
C LEU A 184 1.72 4.39 11.79
N ILE A 185 1.05 3.41 11.17
CA ILE A 185 0.92 3.31 9.71
C ILE A 185 -0.52 3.46 9.25
N LYS A 186 -1.46 2.79 9.93
CA LYS A 186 -2.87 2.85 9.56
C LYS A 186 -3.79 2.65 10.76
N GLN A 187 -4.99 3.19 10.64
CA GLN A 187 -6.08 2.81 11.53
C GLN A 187 -6.49 1.37 11.26
N SER A 188 -6.62 0.57 12.32
CA SER A 188 -7.24 -0.74 12.23
C SER A 188 -8.75 -0.56 12.14
N HIS A 189 -9.34 -0.99 11.03
CA HIS A 189 -10.79 -1.12 10.95
C HIS A 189 -11.19 -2.53 11.42
N SER A 190 -12.06 -2.61 12.42
CA SER A 190 -12.81 -3.83 12.74
C SER A 190 -13.50 -4.33 11.46
N LYS A 191 -12.92 -5.34 10.81
CA LYS A 191 -13.50 -5.94 9.59
C LYS A 191 -14.88 -6.56 9.89
N ASN A 192 -15.18 -6.85 11.15
CA ASN A 192 -16.41 -7.50 11.58
C ASN A 192 -17.62 -6.58 11.43
N GLU A 193 -17.55 -5.32 11.85
CA GLU A 193 -18.70 -4.40 11.79
C GLU A 193 -19.23 -4.20 10.35
N ARG A 194 -18.32 -4.09 9.37
CA ARG A 194 -18.70 -3.90 7.96
C ARG A 194 -19.27 -5.15 7.29
N ARG A 195 -18.91 -6.36 7.75
CA ARG A 195 -19.48 -7.62 7.23
C ARG A 195 -20.90 -7.83 7.74
N PHE A 196 -21.19 -7.47 9.00
CA PHE A 196 -22.53 -7.56 9.59
C PHE A 196 -23.49 -6.44 9.13
N ALA A 197 -22.98 -5.27 8.73
CA ALA A 197 -23.81 -4.18 8.22
C ALA A 197 -24.38 -4.43 6.80
N ARG A 198 -23.83 -5.38 6.03
CA ARG A 198 -24.37 -5.72 4.71
C ARG A 198 -25.59 -6.62 4.86
N LYS A 199 -26.79 -6.03 4.77
CA LYS A 199 -28.03 -6.78 4.54
C LYS A 199 -27.97 -7.45 3.17
N TRP A 200 -27.73 -8.76 3.15
CA TRP A 200 -27.87 -9.56 1.94
C TRP A 200 -29.31 -9.48 1.45
N ARG A 201 -29.53 -8.80 0.31
CA ARG A 201 -30.83 -8.78 -0.36
C ARG A 201 -30.80 -9.77 -1.51
N LEU A 202 -31.64 -10.79 -1.43
CA LEU A 202 -31.87 -11.72 -2.54
C LEU A 202 -32.40 -10.92 -3.74
N LYS A 203 -31.63 -10.84 -4.83
CA LYS A 203 -32.12 -10.34 -6.12
C LYS A 203 -32.63 -11.53 -6.92
N ARG A 204 -33.92 -11.58 -7.23
CA ARG A 204 -34.46 -12.56 -8.18
C ARG A 204 -34.03 -12.16 -9.59
N LEU A 205 -33.62 -13.16 -10.38
CA LEU A 205 -33.49 -13.02 -11.82
C LEU A 205 -34.89 -12.73 -12.41
N ARG A 206 -34.97 -11.86 -13.42
CA ARG A 206 -36.19 -11.69 -14.20
C ARG A 206 -36.42 -12.98 -14.99
N GLN A 207 -37.57 -13.63 -14.79
CA GLN A 207 -38.06 -14.66 -15.70
C GLN A 207 -38.52 -13.95 -16.96
N ASN A 208 -38.03 -14.40 -18.11
CA ASN A 208 -38.58 -14.01 -19.41
C ASN A 208 -39.81 -14.88 -19.65
N ASP A 209 -40.99 -14.28 -19.61
CA ASP A 209 -42.25 -14.94 -19.96
C ASP A 209 -42.46 -14.84 -21.48
N ASP A 210 -41.76 -15.68 -22.24
CA ASP A 210 -42.05 -15.85 -23.67
C ASP A 210 -43.27 -16.78 -23.83
N SER A 211 -44.47 -16.21 -23.66
CA SER A 211 -45.73 -16.86 -24.02
C SER A 211 -46.15 -16.41 -25.43
N SER A 212 -45.82 -17.24 -26.42
CA SER A 212 -46.33 -17.12 -27.79
C SER A 212 -47.79 -17.61 -27.84
N VAL A 213 -48.74 -16.67 -27.93
CA VAL A 213 -50.13 -16.97 -28.29
C VAL A 213 -50.25 -16.87 -29.81
N MET A 214 -50.51 -17.99 -30.48
CA MET A 214 -50.96 -18.00 -31.87
C MET A 214 -52.47 -17.74 -31.90
N GLU A 215 -52.90 -16.74 -32.66
CA GLU A 215 -54.32 -16.52 -32.97
C GLU A 215 -54.52 -16.68 -34.47
N SER A 216 -55.23 -17.75 -34.85
CA SER A 216 -55.65 -18.06 -36.22
C SER A 216 -56.92 -17.28 -36.54
N GLN A 217 -56.87 -16.36 -37.50
CA GLN A 217 -58.07 -15.74 -38.09
C GLN A 217 -58.62 -16.65 -39.21
N ILE A 218 -59.92 -16.95 -39.09
CA ILE A 218 -60.77 -17.56 -40.11
C ILE A 218 -61.34 -16.40 -40.93
N ASP A 219 -61.07 -16.37 -42.24
CA ASP A 219 -61.66 -15.40 -43.17
C ASP A 219 -62.94 -15.98 -43.80
N ASP A 220 -64.07 -15.36 -43.52
CA ASP A 220 -65.32 -15.46 -44.28
C ASP A 220 -65.33 -14.39 -45.39
N LYS A 221 -65.18 -14.81 -46.65
CA LYS A 221 -66.00 -14.34 -47.79
C LYS A 221 -65.74 -15.11 -49.08
#